data_AF-A0A2U9IBU4-F1
#
_entry.id   AF-A0A2U9IBU4-F1
#
_cell.length_a   1.000
_cell.length_b   1.000
_cell.length_c   1.000
_cell.angle_alpha   90.00
_cell.angle_beta   90.00
_cell.angle_gamma   90.00
#
_symmetry.space_group_name_H-M   'P 1'
#
loop_
_entity.id
_entity.type
_entity.pdbx_description
1 polymer ?
#
loop_
_entity_poly.entity_id
_entity_poly.type
_entity_poly.pdbx_seq_one_letter_code
_entity_poly.pdbx_strand_id
1 'polypeptide(L)'
;MNEVRRYVVYAIIGAVILSTLFLIAYRDNILNNPVQASILAIAFFSAIAILIISLNPQLINPNRNISKIDDLIFTISILTYSIVAIALINGFGTDDMEYITQAITNLLNGKDPYTQFYHPVNVQPTYLISGKISSNFIYPPLSFLLYIPFYLFLKIANLNLYYINIVNIIFQDILIFLIYNEGKKRGDPIATLPVIFLFVTAGILAPSFAGVNGAIWATFIALSYIYDGKKSGIFLAMAVSFSQLAWLITPFLFLYKRQNLYDILKSFLTSIIIFNLPFFMWNPHAFLDIITLDQGTIPVAVTGFTIFNLTTLLNVEPWFFTLAIAVIGGLSLYIYFRLFPAIKESLWIFPMLILWFSWRTLTEYFLFWPELMFISIFRLDYTNKINIDITKIKRELVGVLVSVLFLLAAVGGYSHAEYIAQNPIKISEVIVPQGKTPINQVYIVVKNNANYSVNITLVRVSVPNSLNMVWNFTQEKIPPNSTKELVAFTNNPKLTINTTEFTVEVYYKYFISSYKVYINESNTTLVYENTTNVN
;
A
#
# COMPACT_ATOMS: atom_id res chain seq x y z
N MET A 1 13.11 -28.78 37.70
CA MET A 1 12.40 -29.31 36.51
C MET A 1 10.86 -29.14 36.56
N ASN A 2 10.20 -29.11 37.73
CA ASN A 2 8.73 -28.99 37.82
C ASN A 2 8.16 -27.58 37.57
N GLU A 3 8.88 -26.49 37.90
CA GLU A 3 8.36 -25.13 37.69
C GLU A 3 8.37 -24.68 36.23
N VAL A 4 9.45 -24.95 35.49
CA VAL A 4 9.56 -24.65 34.06
C VAL A 4 8.43 -25.33 33.27
N ARG A 5 8.13 -26.59 33.61
CA ARG A 5 7.03 -27.33 32.97
C ARG A 5 5.67 -26.72 33.29
N ARG A 6 5.48 -26.19 34.50
CA ARG A 6 4.26 -25.50 34.94
C ARG A 6 4.09 -24.15 34.23
N TYR A 7 5.16 -23.36 34.11
CA TYR A 7 5.16 -22.09 33.38
C TYR A 7 4.92 -22.27 31.88
N VAL A 8 5.51 -23.31 31.27
CA VAL A 8 5.25 -23.66 29.87
C VAL A 8 3.80 -24.09 29.67
N VAL A 9 3.23 -24.88 30.58
CA VAL A 9 1.81 -25.29 30.52
C VAL A 9 0.88 -24.08 30.70
N TYR A 10 1.16 -23.16 31.61
CA TYR A 10 0.35 -21.93 31.77
C TYR A 10 0.48 -20.96 30.60
N ALA A 11 1.68 -20.84 30.00
CA ALA A 11 1.89 -20.04 28.80
C ALA A 11 1.16 -20.64 27.59
N ILE A 12 1.19 -21.97 27.43
CA ILE A 12 0.47 -22.67 26.36
C ILE A 12 -1.05 -22.54 26.57
N ILE A 13 -1.56 -22.80 27.77
CA ILE A 13 -3.00 -22.69 28.07
C ILE A 13 -3.47 -21.25 27.92
N GLY A 14 -2.72 -20.28 28.45
CA GLY A 14 -3.02 -18.85 28.31
C GLY A 14 -2.99 -18.40 26.86
N ALA A 15 -1.95 -18.77 26.10
CA ALA A 15 -1.86 -18.47 24.68
C ALA A 15 -2.99 -19.13 23.88
N VAL A 16 -3.35 -20.39 24.15
CA VAL A 16 -4.43 -21.10 23.45
C VAL A 16 -5.80 -20.47 23.76
N ILE A 17 -6.11 -20.18 25.02
CA ILE A 17 -7.38 -19.55 25.42
C ILE A 17 -7.50 -18.15 24.80
N LEU A 18 -6.44 -17.34 24.93
CA LEU A 18 -6.41 -16.00 24.34
C LEU A 18 -6.46 -16.08 22.80
N SER A 19 -5.79 -17.05 22.16
CA SER A 19 -5.79 -17.22 20.69
C SER A 19 -7.17 -17.62 20.20
N THR A 20 -7.91 -18.43 20.97
CA THR A 20 -9.26 -18.86 20.62
C THR A 20 -10.25 -17.69 20.75
N LEU A 21 -10.14 -16.88 21.81
CA LEU A 21 -10.93 -15.66 21.99
C LEU A 21 -10.60 -14.60 20.92
N PHE A 22 -9.32 -14.46 20.57
CA PHE A 22 -8.85 -13.61 19.48
C PHE A 22 -9.41 -14.09 18.13
N LEU A 23 -9.31 -15.37 17.79
CA LEU A 23 -9.82 -15.91 16.53
C LEU A 23 -11.34 -15.72 16.37
N ILE A 24 -12.11 -15.90 17.46
CA ILE A 24 -13.56 -15.70 17.45
C ILE A 24 -13.90 -14.21 17.22
N ALA A 25 -13.28 -13.30 17.98
CA ALA A 25 -13.60 -11.87 17.88
C ALA A 25 -12.91 -11.14 16.70
N TYR A 26 -11.80 -11.67 16.17
CA TYR A 26 -11.10 -11.14 14.99
C TYR A 26 -11.80 -11.56 13.68
N ARG A 27 -12.36 -12.78 13.62
CA ARG A 27 -13.14 -13.26 12.47
C ARG A 27 -14.39 -12.41 12.20
N ASP A 28 -15.09 -11.99 13.25
CA ASP A 28 -16.31 -11.18 13.13
C ASP A 28 -16.00 -9.70 12.80
N ASN A 29 -14.84 -9.20 13.23
CA ASN A 29 -14.47 -7.80 13.11
C ASN A 29 -13.53 -7.48 11.93
N ILE A 30 -12.71 -8.39 11.40
CA ILE A 30 -11.73 -7.97 10.37
C ILE A 30 -12.40 -7.51 9.07
N LEU A 31 -13.55 -8.09 8.74
CA LEU A 31 -14.30 -7.75 7.52
C LEU A 31 -15.25 -6.55 7.71
N ASN A 32 -15.71 -6.31 8.94
CA ASN A 32 -16.76 -5.34 9.23
C ASN A 32 -16.24 -4.12 10.04
N ASN A 33 -15.24 -4.31 10.89
CA ASN A 33 -14.64 -3.34 11.79
C ASN A 33 -13.10 -3.54 11.87
N PRO A 34 -12.35 -3.38 10.77
CA PRO A 34 -10.92 -3.71 10.70
C PRO A 34 -10.08 -2.99 11.76
N VAL A 35 -10.45 -1.78 12.17
CA VAL A 35 -9.79 -1.03 13.26
C VAL A 35 -10.00 -1.70 14.63
N GLN A 36 -11.21 -2.20 14.93
CA GLN A 36 -11.47 -2.93 16.17
C GLN A 36 -10.76 -4.28 16.17
N ALA A 37 -10.72 -4.96 15.01
CA ALA A 37 -9.91 -6.15 14.83
C ALA A 37 -8.42 -5.85 15.08
N SER A 38 -7.92 -4.72 14.58
CA SER A 38 -6.55 -4.25 14.79
C SER A 38 -6.23 -4.03 16.27
N ILE A 39 -7.10 -3.32 16.98
CA ILE A 39 -6.96 -3.03 18.41
C ILE A 39 -6.99 -4.34 19.21
N LEU A 40 -7.89 -5.26 18.85
CA LEU A 40 -8.00 -6.57 19.48
C LEU A 40 -6.74 -7.42 19.25
N ALA A 41 -6.20 -7.42 18.03
CA ALA A 41 -4.96 -8.11 17.69
C ALA A 41 -3.78 -7.54 18.45
N ILE A 42 -3.60 -6.23 18.42
CA ILE A 42 -2.52 -5.55 19.15
C ILE A 42 -2.65 -5.84 20.65
N ALA A 43 -3.85 -5.74 21.23
CA ALA A 43 -4.08 -6.04 22.64
C ALA A 43 -3.78 -7.52 22.97
N PHE A 44 -4.16 -8.45 22.11
CA PHE A 44 -3.91 -9.87 22.25
C PHE A 44 -2.41 -10.21 22.18
N PHE A 45 -1.72 -9.77 21.13
CA PHE A 45 -0.28 -10.02 20.98
C PHE A 45 0.54 -9.26 22.04
N SER A 46 0.09 -8.07 22.47
CA SER A 46 0.69 -7.35 23.59
C SER A 46 0.51 -8.09 24.90
N ALA A 47 -0.67 -8.67 25.16
CA ALA A 47 -0.92 -9.47 26.35
C ALA A 47 -0.06 -10.75 26.37
N ILE A 48 0.09 -11.43 25.23
CA ILE A 48 1.02 -12.57 25.09
C ILE A 48 2.47 -12.14 25.30
N ALA A 49 2.90 -11.04 24.68
CA ALA A 49 4.25 -10.52 24.85
C ALA A 49 4.52 -10.16 26.32
N ILE A 50 3.59 -9.47 26.99
CA ILE A 50 3.68 -9.14 28.41
C ILE A 50 3.70 -10.41 29.28
N LEU A 51 2.91 -11.43 28.96
CA LEU A 51 2.94 -12.72 29.64
C LEU A 51 4.30 -13.42 29.48
N ILE A 52 4.83 -13.45 28.26
CA ILE A 52 6.13 -14.08 27.97
C ILE A 52 7.28 -13.32 28.65
N ILE A 53 7.25 -11.98 28.61
CA ILE A 53 8.23 -11.10 29.26
C ILE A 53 8.13 -11.21 30.77
N SER A 54 6.93 -11.26 31.35
CA SER A 54 6.76 -11.42 32.80
C SER A 54 7.23 -12.78 33.31
N LEU A 55 7.05 -13.84 32.52
CA LEU A 55 7.57 -15.17 32.83
C LEU A 55 9.09 -15.29 32.63
N ASN A 56 9.68 -14.46 31.76
CA ASN A 56 11.11 -14.47 31.47
C ASN A 56 11.63 -13.03 31.27
N PRO A 57 11.80 -12.25 32.34
CA PRO A 57 12.20 -10.84 32.25
C PRO A 57 13.62 -10.67 31.69
N GLN A 58 14.40 -11.74 31.63
CA GLN A 58 15.68 -11.70 30.91
C GLN A 58 15.50 -11.50 29.41
N LEU A 59 14.34 -11.82 28.81
CA LEU A 59 14.11 -11.67 27.36
C LEU A 59 14.25 -10.22 26.88
N ILE A 60 14.01 -9.24 27.74
CA ILE A 60 14.19 -7.81 27.46
C ILE A 60 15.60 -7.28 27.78
N ASN A 61 16.50 -8.12 28.31
CA ASN A 61 17.88 -7.72 28.55
C ASN A 61 18.59 -7.52 27.20
N PRO A 62 18.97 -6.29 26.82
CA PRO A 62 19.62 -6.02 25.54
C PRO A 62 21.02 -6.66 25.44
N ASN A 63 21.60 -7.04 26.59
CA ASN A 63 22.94 -7.64 26.67
C ASN A 63 22.91 -9.18 26.67
N ARG A 64 21.74 -9.81 26.55
CA ARG A 64 21.68 -11.28 26.43
C ARG A 64 22.06 -11.70 25.01
N ASN A 65 22.61 -12.88 24.88
CA ASN A 65 22.78 -13.48 23.56
C ASN A 65 21.46 -14.10 23.07
N ILE A 66 21.30 -14.13 21.75
CA ILE A 66 20.25 -14.94 21.13
C ILE A 66 20.42 -16.42 21.49
N SER A 67 19.31 -17.12 21.70
CA SER A 67 19.27 -18.45 22.29
C SER A 67 18.23 -19.34 21.59
N LYS A 68 18.17 -20.62 21.98
CA LYS A 68 17.13 -21.56 21.47
C LYS A 68 15.71 -21.11 21.79
N ILE A 69 15.50 -20.29 22.83
CA ILE A 69 14.18 -19.74 23.17
C ILE A 69 13.72 -18.77 22.08
N ASP A 70 14.63 -17.96 21.54
CA ASP A 70 14.33 -17.02 20.46
C ASP A 70 13.94 -17.74 19.17
N ASP A 71 14.65 -18.83 18.85
CA ASP A 71 14.32 -19.71 17.72
C ASP A 71 12.93 -20.34 17.89
N LEU A 72 12.58 -20.74 19.12
CA LEU A 72 11.26 -21.29 19.43
C LEU A 72 10.17 -20.23 19.29
N ILE A 73 10.36 -19.03 19.83
CA ILE A 73 9.41 -17.91 19.70
C ILE A 73 9.20 -17.57 18.23
N PHE A 74 10.29 -17.45 17.47
CA PHE A 74 10.25 -17.20 16.03
C PHE A 74 9.46 -18.29 15.30
N THR A 75 9.77 -19.56 15.55
CA THR A 75 9.11 -20.71 14.90
C THR A 75 7.61 -20.74 15.23
N ILE A 76 7.25 -20.56 16.51
CA ILE A 76 5.85 -20.49 16.94
C ILE A 76 5.14 -19.32 16.26
N SER A 77 5.80 -18.16 16.14
CA SER A 77 5.21 -16.97 15.51
C SER A 77 4.93 -17.20 14.03
N ILE A 78 5.88 -17.76 13.27
CA ILE A 78 5.68 -18.14 11.86
C ILE A 78 4.52 -19.13 11.75
N LEU A 79 4.59 -20.27 12.45
CA LEU A 79 3.57 -21.30 12.35
C LEU A 79 2.17 -20.77 12.72
N THR A 80 2.10 -19.95 13.77
CA THR A 80 0.84 -19.31 14.18
C THR A 80 0.31 -18.39 13.09
N TYR A 81 1.14 -17.50 12.56
CA TYR A 81 0.74 -16.60 11.48
C TYR A 81 0.30 -17.39 10.25
N SER A 82 1.09 -18.34 9.75
CA SER A 82 0.75 -19.10 8.55
C SER A 82 -0.56 -19.86 8.71
N ILE A 83 -0.77 -20.55 9.85
CA ILE A 83 -2.01 -21.31 10.11
C ILE A 83 -3.21 -20.36 10.16
N VAL A 84 -3.11 -19.25 10.89
CA VAL A 84 -4.20 -18.27 11.02
C VAL A 84 -4.47 -17.60 9.68
N ALA A 85 -3.44 -17.13 8.97
CA ALA A 85 -3.56 -16.46 7.69
C ALA A 85 -4.20 -17.39 6.64
N ILE A 86 -3.78 -18.65 6.55
CA ILE A 86 -4.38 -19.64 5.64
C ILE A 86 -5.87 -19.86 5.99
N ALA A 87 -6.20 -19.98 7.27
CA ALA A 87 -7.58 -20.17 7.73
C ALA A 87 -8.48 -18.96 7.49
N LEU A 88 -7.90 -17.76 7.38
CA LEU A 88 -8.62 -16.51 7.10
C LEU A 88 -8.85 -16.25 5.61
N ILE A 89 -8.26 -17.05 4.70
CA ILE A 89 -8.52 -16.91 3.26
C ILE A 89 -9.99 -17.28 2.97
N ASN A 90 -10.77 -16.29 2.52
CA ASN A 90 -12.19 -16.47 2.17
C ASN A 90 -12.57 -15.89 0.80
N GLY A 91 -11.57 -15.45 0.02
CA GLY A 91 -11.74 -14.85 -1.30
C GLY A 91 -10.40 -14.30 -1.81
N PHE A 92 -10.40 -13.70 -3.01
CA PHE A 92 -9.19 -13.06 -3.56
C PHE A 92 -8.75 -11.87 -2.72
N GLY A 93 -9.70 -11.15 -2.11
CA GLY A 93 -9.47 -10.01 -1.24
C GLY A 93 -9.24 -8.70 -1.99
N THR A 94 -8.39 -8.70 -3.02
CA THR A 94 -8.15 -7.55 -3.92
C THR A 94 -8.52 -7.87 -5.37
N ASP A 95 -8.83 -6.84 -6.15
CA ASP A 95 -8.97 -6.92 -7.62
C ASP A 95 -7.67 -7.35 -8.29
N ASP A 96 -6.51 -6.94 -7.76
CA ASP A 96 -5.20 -7.37 -8.24
C ASP A 96 -5.03 -8.89 -8.28
N MET A 97 -5.44 -9.62 -7.23
CA MET A 97 -5.30 -11.07 -7.19
C MET A 97 -6.27 -11.78 -8.14
N GLU A 98 -7.46 -11.21 -8.35
CA GLU A 98 -8.40 -11.70 -9.35
C GLU A 98 -7.84 -11.48 -10.77
N TYR A 99 -7.21 -10.32 -11.01
CA TYR A 99 -6.57 -9.99 -12.29
C TYR A 99 -5.36 -10.87 -12.56
N ILE A 100 -4.53 -11.16 -11.55
CA ILE A 100 -3.43 -12.14 -11.66
C ILE A 100 -3.96 -13.50 -12.09
N THR A 101 -5.04 -13.97 -11.46
CA THR A 101 -5.65 -15.28 -11.78
C THR A 101 -6.20 -15.32 -13.20
N GLN A 102 -6.87 -14.25 -13.63
CA GLN A 102 -7.35 -14.10 -15.00
C GLN A 102 -6.17 -13.99 -16.00
N ALA A 103 -5.09 -13.28 -15.67
CA ALA A 103 -3.90 -13.12 -16.51
C ALA A 103 -3.21 -14.47 -16.74
N ILE A 104 -3.07 -15.29 -15.69
CA ILE A 104 -2.58 -16.67 -15.81
C ILE A 104 -3.49 -17.48 -16.75
N THR A 105 -4.80 -17.37 -16.57
CA THR A 105 -5.78 -18.10 -17.39
C THR A 105 -5.67 -17.69 -18.87
N ASN A 106 -5.54 -16.39 -19.14
CA ASN A 106 -5.36 -15.85 -20.49
C ASN A 106 -4.05 -16.34 -21.11
N LEU A 107 -2.94 -16.26 -20.37
CA LEU A 107 -1.64 -16.73 -20.82
C LEU A 107 -1.68 -18.22 -21.21
N LEU A 108 -2.25 -19.06 -20.34
CA LEU A 108 -2.36 -20.51 -20.58
C LEU A 108 -3.27 -20.85 -21.76
N ASN A 109 -4.17 -19.95 -22.14
CA ASN A 109 -5.02 -20.06 -23.32
C ASN A 109 -4.38 -19.42 -24.58
N GLY A 110 -3.11 -19.02 -24.53
CA GLY A 110 -2.40 -18.41 -25.65
C GLY A 110 -2.85 -16.96 -25.95
N LYS A 111 -3.47 -16.28 -24.99
CA LYS A 111 -3.86 -14.87 -25.11
C LYS A 111 -2.85 -13.99 -24.37
N ASP A 112 -2.49 -12.87 -24.98
CA ASP A 112 -1.62 -11.87 -24.37
C ASP A 112 -2.33 -11.22 -23.15
N PRO A 113 -1.83 -11.41 -21.91
CA PRO A 113 -2.46 -10.87 -20.72
C PRO A 113 -2.64 -9.34 -20.73
N TYR A 114 -1.80 -8.59 -21.44
CA TYR A 114 -1.86 -7.11 -21.44
C TYR A 114 -2.91 -6.53 -22.39
N THR A 115 -3.48 -7.35 -23.27
CA THR A 115 -4.52 -6.91 -24.24
C THR A 115 -5.93 -7.31 -23.81
N GLN A 116 -6.07 -8.03 -22.70
CA GLN A 116 -7.36 -8.52 -22.23
C GLN A 116 -8.04 -7.50 -21.31
N PHE A 117 -9.37 -7.53 -21.33
CA PHE A 117 -10.20 -6.78 -20.40
C PHE A 117 -10.52 -7.64 -19.18
N TYR A 118 -10.19 -7.11 -18.01
CA TYR A 118 -10.40 -7.74 -16.71
C TYR A 118 -11.61 -7.12 -16.02
N HIS A 119 -12.42 -7.98 -15.42
CA HIS A 119 -13.58 -7.57 -14.63
C HIS A 119 -13.54 -8.30 -13.29
N PRO A 120 -13.45 -7.57 -12.17
CA PRO A 120 -13.47 -8.18 -10.85
C PRO A 120 -14.92 -8.54 -10.51
N VAL A 121 -15.14 -9.79 -10.11
CA VAL A 121 -16.49 -10.31 -9.82
C VAL A 121 -16.74 -10.36 -8.32
N ASN A 122 -15.73 -10.76 -7.54
CA ASN A 122 -15.91 -11.10 -6.13
C ASN A 122 -15.22 -10.13 -5.16
N VAL A 123 -14.64 -9.05 -5.69
CA VAL A 123 -13.85 -8.07 -4.95
C VAL A 123 -14.26 -6.66 -5.34
N GLN A 124 -13.91 -5.69 -4.49
CA GLN A 124 -14.21 -4.29 -4.76
C GLN A 124 -13.30 -3.79 -5.90
N PRO A 125 -13.87 -3.28 -7.00
CA PRO A 125 -13.06 -2.78 -8.12
C PRO A 125 -12.33 -1.49 -7.76
N THR A 126 -11.15 -1.33 -8.36
CA THR A 126 -10.54 -0.01 -8.54
C THR A 126 -11.29 0.77 -9.61
N TYR A 127 -11.74 1.99 -9.26
CA TYR A 127 -12.38 2.90 -10.20
C TYR A 127 -11.38 3.87 -10.84
N LEU A 128 -11.65 4.21 -12.09
CA LEU A 128 -11.03 5.29 -12.82
C LEU A 128 -11.76 6.61 -12.55
N ILE A 129 -11.03 7.71 -12.65
CA ILE A 129 -11.59 9.08 -12.62
C ILE A 129 -12.69 9.27 -13.68
N SER A 130 -12.62 8.49 -14.77
CA SER A 130 -13.64 8.45 -15.82
C SER A 130 -14.98 7.82 -15.41
N GLY A 131 -15.07 7.24 -14.20
CA GLY A 131 -16.24 6.49 -13.74
C GLY A 131 -16.23 5.01 -14.09
N LYS A 132 -15.33 4.59 -14.98
CA LYS A 132 -15.18 3.18 -15.38
C LYS A 132 -14.40 2.40 -14.32
N ILE A 133 -14.58 1.08 -14.30
CA ILE A 133 -13.72 0.17 -13.54
C ILE A 133 -12.39 0.01 -14.31
N SER A 134 -11.27 0.03 -13.60
CA SER A 134 -9.96 -0.29 -14.19
C SER A 134 -9.99 -1.73 -14.68
N SER A 135 -9.77 -1.95 -15.98
CA SER A 135 -9.93 -3.27 -16.59
C SER A 135 -8.69 -3.75 -17.33
N ASN A 136 -7.55 -3.10 -17.16
CA ASN A 136 -6.29 -3.48 -17.81
C ASN A 136 -5.33 -4.05 -16.78
N PHE A 137 -4.50 -5.00 -17.19
CA PHE A 137 -3.41 -5.51 -16.34
C PHE A 137 -2.22 -4.57 -16.42
N ILE A 138 -1.80 -4.01 -15.28
CA ILE A 138 -0.78 -2.96 -15.21
C ILE A 138 0.49 -3.37 -14.46
N TYR A 139 0.69 -4.66 -14.19
CA TYR A 139 1.84 -5.14 -13.42
C TYR A 139 2.88 -5.83 -14.31
N PRO A 140 4.18 -5.77 -13.96
CA PRO A 140 5.23 -6.51 -14.65
C PRO A 140 5.00 -8.04 -14.68
N PRO A 141 5.52 -8.79 -15.68
CA PRO A 141 5.10 -10.17 -15.92
C PRO A 141 5.32 -11.18 -14.79
N LEU A 142 6.34 -10.99 -13.94
CA LEU A 142 6.58 -11.91 -12.83
C LEU A 142 5.43 -11.89 -11.82
N SER A 143 4.64 -10.81 -11.78
CA SER A 143 3.43 -10.67 -10.94
C SER A 143 2.36 -11.74 -11.22
N PHE A 144 2.32 -12.34 -12.40
CA PHE A 144 1.47 -13.50 -12.68
C PHE A 144 2.26 -14.78 -12.95
N LEU A 145 3.46 -14.69 -13.54
CA LEU A 145 4.28 -15.89 -13.82
C LEU A 145 4.65 -16.65 -12.55
N LEU A 146 4.97 -15.93 -11.47
CA LEU A 146 5.39 -16.54 -10.20
C LEU A 146 4.31 -17.46 -9.62
N TYR A 147 3.04 -17.14 -9.87
CA TYR A 147 1.91 -17.87 -9.30
C TYR A 147 1.48 -19.07 -10.14
N ILE A 148 1.95 -19.22 -11.39
CA ILE A 148 1.55 -20.30 -12.30
C ILE A 148 1.69 -21.69 -11.68
N PRO A 149 2.82 -22.07 -11.04
CA PRO A 149 2.95 -23.42 -10.48
C PRO A 149 1.86 -23.74 -9.46
N PHE A 150 1.54 -22.78 -8.59
CA PHE A 150 0.53 -22.96 -7.55
C PHE A 150 -0.90 -22.88 -8.11
N TYR A 151 -1.16 -21.99 -9.08
CA TYR A 151 -2.42 -21.96 -9.83
C TYR A 151 -2.73 -23.32 -10.48
N LEU A 152 -1.74 -23.91 -11.16
CA LEU A 152 -1.90 -25.22 -11.82
C LEU A 152 -2.18 -26.33 -10.80
N PHE A 153 -1.47 -26.31 -9.67
CA PHE A 153 -1.74 -27.24 -8.56
C PHE A 153 -3.19 -27.11 -8.05
N LEU A 154 -3.67 -25.90 -7.77
CA LEU A 154 -5.04 -25.67 -7.33
C LEU A 154 -6.06 -26.17 -8.35
N LYS A 155 -5.82 -25.92 -9.64
CA LYS A 155 -6.69 -26.37 -10.73
C LYS A 155 -6.73 -27.89 -10.84
N ILE A 156 -5.59 -28.57 -10.76
CA ILE A 156 -5.49 -30.04 -10.80
C ILE A 156 -6.15 -30.67 -9.57
N ALA A 157 -5.96 -30.06 -8.40
CA ALA A 157 -6.55 -30.50 -7.14
C ALA A 157 -8.04 -30.12 -6.99
N ASN A 158 -8.62 -29.42 -7.97
CA ASN A 158 -9.99 -28.89 -7.95
C ASN A 158 -10.30 -28.07 -6.68
N LEU A 159 -9.33 -27.26 -6.25
CA LEU A 159 -9.44 -26.33 -5.13
C LEU A 159 -9.83 -24.93 -5.62
N ASN A 160 -10.44 -24.14 -4.74
CA ASN A 160 -10.79 -22.77 -5.07
C ASN A 160 -9.55 -21.93 -5.41
N LEU A 161 -9.59 -21.20 -6.52
CA LEU A 161 -8.43 -20.45 -7.02
C LEU A 161 -8.00 -19.30 -6.11
N TYR A 162 -8.89 -18.78 -5.25
CA TYR A 162 -8.52 -17.75 -4.29
C TYR A 162 -7.46 -18.22 -3.26
N TYR A 163 -7.26 -19.53 -3.10
CA TYR A 163 -6.16 -20.06 -2.28
C TYR A 163 -4.78 -19.71 -2.84
N ILE A 164 -4.69 -19.15 -4.05
CA ILE A 164 -3.46 -18.59 -4.62
C ILE A 164 -2.77 -17.57 -3.70
N ASN A 165 -3.52 -16.92 -2.80
CA ASN A 165 -3.03 -16.05 -1.73
C ASN A 165 -2.05 -16.74 -0.77
N ILE A 166 -2.01 -18.08 -0.71
CA ILE A 166 -1.00 -18.84 0.04
C ILE A 166 0.42 -18.47 -0.39
N VAL A 167 0.63 -18.15 -1.67
CA VAL A 167 1.94 -17.68 -2.16
C VAL A 167 2.34 -16.38 -1.46
N ASN A 168 1.42 -15.44 -1.25
CA ASN A 168 1.69 -14.19 -0.53
C ASN A 168 2.11 -14.46 0.92
N ILE A 169 1.43 -15.40 1.58
CA ILE A 169 1.72 -15.81 2.97
C ILE A 169 3.13 -16.42 3.05
N ILE A 170 3.47 -17.33 2.15
CA ILE A 170 4.79 -17.97 2.10
C ILE A 170 5.89 -16.91 1.94
N PHE A 171 5.70 -15.92 1.07
CA PHE A 171 6.69 -14.86 0.90
C PHE A 171 6.77 -13.92 2.11
N GLN A 172 5.67 -13.65 2.82
CA GLN A 172 5.73 -12.93 4.10
C GLN A 172 6.56 -13.71 5.14
N ASP A 173 6.36 -15.03 5.24
CA ASP A 173 7.13 -15.89 6.14
C ASP A 173 8.62 -15.91 5.77
N ILE A 174 8.94 -15.95 4.47
CA ILE A 174 10.33 -15.87 3.98
C ILE A 174 10.95 -14.52 4.33
N LEU A 175 10.26 -13.40 4.09
CA LEU A 175 10.76 -12.07 4.43
C LEU A 175 11.11 -11.95 5.91
N ILE A 176 10.19 -12.38 6.78
CA ILE A 176 10.38 -12.34 8.22
C ILE A 176 11.49 -13.29 8.67
N PHE A 177 11.61 -14.47 8.04
CA PHE A 177 12.74 -15.37 8.25
C PHE A 177 14.08 -14.73 7.90
N LEU A 178 14.16 -14.00 6.78
CA LEU A 178 15.40 -13.31 6.39
C LEU A 178 15.78 -12.24 7.42
N ILE A 179 14.82 -11.44 7.88
CA ILE A 179 15.04 -10.41 8.91
C ILE A 179 15.55 -11.05 10.21
N TYR A 180 14.86 -12.08 10.70
CA TYR A 180 15.25 -12.79 11.91
C TYR A 180 16.66 -13.40 11.78
N ASN A 181 16.96 -14.02 10.64
CA ASN A 181 18.24 -14.67 10.41
C ASN A 181 19.41 -13.68 10.40
N GLU A 182 19.24 -12.45 9.86
CA GLU A 182 20.27 -11.42 9.95
C GLU A 182 20.47 -10.94 11.39
N GLY A 183 19.40 -10.76 12.17
CA GLY A 183 19.49 -10.45 13.60
C GLY A 183 20.16 -11.58 14.40
N LYS A 184 19.88 -12.84 14.06
CA LYS A 184 20.51 -14.01 14.65
C LYS A 184 22.00 -14.09 14.35
N LYS A 185 22.42 -13.84 13.10
CA LYS A 185 23.85 -13.80 12.73
C LYS A 185 24.63 -12.75 13.53
N ARG A 186 23.97 -11.63 13.83
CA ARG A 186 24.51 -10.57 14.69
C ARG A 186 24.57 -10.98 16.17
N GLY A 187 23.78 -11.96 16.59
CA GLY A 187 23.63 -12.36 17.98
C GLY A 187 22.72 -11.42 18.79
N ASP A 188 21.92 -10.59 18.11
CA ASP A 188 21.12 -9.54 18.73
C ASP A 188 19.75 -10.08 19.16
N PRO A 189 19.44 -10.14 20.47
CA PRO A 189 18.18 -10.66 20.97
C PRO A 189 16.96 -9.81 20.56
N ILE A 190 17.19 -8.56 20.13
CA ILE A 190 16.11 -7.69 19.62
C ILE A 190 15.52 -8.27 18.33
N ALA A 191 16.21 -9.17 17.62
CA ALA A 191 15.74 -9.80 16.39
C ALA A 191 14.33 -10.44 16.49
N THR A 192 13.94 -10.91 17.67
CA THR A 192 12.61 -11.53 17.91
C THR A 192 11.48 -10.51 18.00
N LEU A 193 11.76 -9.26 18.39
CA LEU A 193 10.74 -8.23 18.60
C LEU A 193 10.13 -7.72 17.27
N PRO A 194 10.92 -7.39 16.23
CA PRO A 194 10.38 -7.08 14.91
C PRO A 194 9.51 -8.20 14.37
N VAL A 195 9.89 -9.47 14.50
CA VAL A 195 9.10 -10.61 13.97
C VAL A 195 7.64 -10.56 14.43
N ILE A 196 7.40 -10.33 15.73
CA ILE A 196 6.05 -10.23 16.29
C ILE A 196 5.35 -8.98 15.75
N PHE A 197 6.03 -7.84 15.78
CA PHE A 197 5.48 -6.57 15.30
C PHE A 197 5.11 -6.62 13.82
N LEU A 198 5.94 -7.25 12.99
CA LEU A 198 5.78 -7.33 11.54
C LEU A 198 4.61 -8.23 11.15
N PHE A 199 4.39 -9.34 11.85
CA PHE A 199 3.18 -10.14 11.64
C PHE A 199 1.90 -9.41 12.04
N VAL A 200 1.96 -8.60 13.10
CA VAL A 200 0.84 -7.76 13.51
C VAL A 200 0.57 -6.67 12.47
N THR A 201 1.59 -5.94 12.01
CA THR A 201 1.40 -4.87 11.02
C THR A 201 0.97 -5.42 9.67
N ALA A 202 1.60 -6.50 9.19
CA ALA A 202 1.22 -7.14 7.92
C ALA A 202 -0.18 -7.74 8.00
N GLY A 203 -0.50 -8.48 9.07
CA GLY A 203 -1.81 -9.13 9.24
C GLY A 203 -2.99 -8.17 9.45
N ILE A 204 -2.71 -6.91 9.76
CA ILE A 204 -3.72 -5.87 9.99
C ILE A 204 -3.84 -4.91 8.81
N LEU A 205 -2.72 -4.34 8.36
CA LEU A 205 -2.72 -3.17 7.49
C LEU A 205 -2.47 -3.51 6.01
N ALA A 206 -1.85 -4.66 5.74
CA ALA A 206 -1.57 -5.17 4.40
C ALA A 206 -1.67 -6.72 4.36
N PRO A 207 -2.83 -7.30 4.72
CA PRO A 207 -2.93 -8.74 4.97
C PRO A 207 -2.71 -9.59 3.72
N SER A 208 -1.66 -10.42 3.74
CA SER A 208 -1.31 -11.33 2.64
C SER A 208 -2.44 -12.31 2.31
N PHE A 209 -3.20 -12.73 3.32
CA PHE A 209 -4.36 -13.62 3.16
C PHE A 209 -5.56 -12.94 2.48
N ALA A 210 -5.63 -11.61 2.51
CA ALA A 210 -6.64 -10.81 1.80
C ALA A 210 -6.10 -10.25 0.48
N GLY A 211 -5.10 -10.89 -0.12
CA GLY A 211 -4.65 -10.61 -1.48
C GLY A 211 -3.59 -9.53 -1.64
N VAL A 212 -3.10 -8.94 -0.54
CA VAL A 212 -1.96 -8.02 -0.60
C VAL A 212 -0.67 -8.80 -0.89
N ASN A 213 -0.01 -8.49 -2.01
CA ASN A 213 1.13 -9.27 -2.52
C ASN A 213 2.49 -8.59 -2.31
N GLY A 214 2.54 -7.46 -1.60
CA GLY A 214 3.76 -6.66 -1.48
C GLY A 214 4.95 -7.36 -0.81
N ALA A 215 4.67 -8.38 0.01
CA ALA A 215 5.69 -9.24 0.64
C ALA A 215 6.64 -9.89 -0.40
N ILE A 216 6.15 -10.16 -1.61
CA ILE A 216 6.92 -10.87 -2.65
C ILE A 216 8.06 -10.00 -3.18
N TRP A 217 7.76 -8.78 -3.64
CA TRP A 217 8.81 -7.89 -4.13
C TRP A 217 9.74 -7.49 -2.97
N ALA A 218 9.20 -7.29 -1.77
CA ALA A 218 10.00 -6.97 -0.58
C ALA A 218 10.99 -8.09 -0.27
N THR A 219 10.56 -9.36 -0.34
CA THR A 219 11.45 -10.52 -0.18
C THR A 219 12.58 -10.53 -1.21
N PHE A 220 12.28 -10.29 -2.48
CA PHE A 220 13.31 -10.24 -3.52
C PHE A 220 14.29 -9.07 -3.30
N ILE A 221 13.81 -7.94 -2.81
CA ILE A 221 14.65 -6.79 -2.44
C ILE A 221 15.54 -7.10 -1.24
N ALA A 222 14.99 -7.76 -0.20
CA ALA A 222 15.74 -8.25 0.95
C ALA A 222 16.87 -9.18 0.51
N LEU A 223 16.56 -10.17 -0.34
CA LEU A 223 17.55 -11.09 -0.90
C LEU A 223 18.60 -10.36 -1.74
N SER A 224 18.20 -9.37 -2.55
CA SER A 224 19.12 -8.55 -3.32
C SER A 224 20.10 -7.77 -2.43
N TYR A 225 19.60 -7.22 -1.32
CA TYR A 225 20.42 -6.48 -0.36
C TYR A 225 21.35 -7.40 0.44
N ILE A 226 20.89 -8.58 0.86
CA ILE A 226 21.64 -9.55 1.66
C ILE A 226 22.78 -10.19 0.87
N TYR A 227 22.52 -10.59 -0.38
CA TYR A 227 23.50 -11.23 -1.26
C TYR A 227 24.35 -10.20 -2.03
N ASP A 228 25.44 -10.68 -2.62
CA ASP A 228 26.34 -9.90 -3.46
C ASP A 228 26.48 -10.50 -4.88
N GLY A 229 27.11 -9.72 -5.77
CA GLY A 229 27.41 -10.14 -7.14
C GLY A 229 26.18 -10.58 -7.93
N LYS A 230 26.32 -11.67 -8.70
CA LYS A 230 25.26 -12.14 -9.62
C LYS A 230 23.92 -12.39 -8.92
N LYS A 231 23.92 -12.96 -7.71
CA LYS A 231 22.69 -13.28 -6.96
C LYS A 231 21.91 -12.01 -6.62
N SER A 232 22.60 -10.96 -6.19
CA SER A 232 22.00 -9.66 -5.88
C SER A 232 21.25 -9.07 -7.09
N GLY A 233 21.88 -9.11 -8.27
CA GLY A 233 21.27 -8.63 -9.51
C GLY A 233 20.08 -9.47 -9.98
N ILE A 234 20.13 -10.80 -9.84
CA ILE A 234 18.99 -11.69 -10.18
C ILE A 234 17.78 -11.35 -9.30
N PHE A 235 17.97 -11.27 -7.97
CA PHE A 235 16.87 -10.96 -7.07
C PHE A 235 16.32 -9.54 -7.28
N LEU A 236 17.17 -8.56 -7.59
CA LEU A 236 16.71 -7.22 -7.94
C LEU A 236 15.86 -7.22 -9.21
N ALA A 237 16.28 -7.98 -10.22
CA ALA A 237 15.52 -8.14 -11.46
C ALA A 237 14.17 -8.83 -11.22
N MET A 238 14.11 -9.82 -10.33
CA MET A 238 12.85 -10.45 -9.94
C MET A 238 11.92 -9.44 -9.26
N ALA A 239 12.42 -8.62 -8.32
CA ALA A 239 11.61 -7.59 -7.67
C ALA A 239 11.04 -6.58 -8.68
N VAL A 240 11.90 -6.04 -9.56
CA VAL A 240 11.55 -5.07 -10.61
C VAL A 240 10.60 -5.67 -11.66
N SER A 241 10.73 -6.96 -11.94
CA SER A 241 9.83 -7.69 -12.85
C SER A 241 8.54 -8.15 -12.18
N PHE A 242 8.36 -7.90 -10.88
CA PHE A 242 7.14 -8.19 -10.13
C PHE A 242 6.33 -6.92 -9.83
N SER A 243 6.96 -5.82 -9.40
CA SER A 243 6.25 -4.59 -9.01
C SER A 243 7.03 -3.32 -9.39
N GLN A 244 6.31 -2.26 -9.79
CA GLN A 244 6.92 -0.94 -10.02
C GLN A 244 7.48 -0.32 -8.73
N LEU A 245 6.99 -0.69 -7.55
CA LEU A 245 7.50 -0.17 -6.27
C LEU A 245 8.98 -0.50 -6.07
N ALA A 246 9.44 -1.65 -6.58
CA ALA A 246 10.84 -2.04 -6.57
C ALA A 246 11.74 -1.14 -7.43
N TRP A 247 11.18 -0.43 -8.41
CA TRP A 247 11.94 0.45 -9.30
C TRP A 247 12.50 1.65 -8.51
N LEU A 248 11.78 2.11 -7.49
CA LEU A 248 12.15 3.27 -6.68
C LEU A 248 13.44 3.04 -5.89
N ILE A 249 13.67 1.83 -5.38
CA ILE A 249 14.87 1.53 -4.59
C ILE A 249 16.06 1.04 -5.43
N THR A 250 15.81 0.59 -6.66
CA THR A 250 16.83 0.07 -7.58
C THR A 250 18.07 0.96 -7.73
N PRO A 251 17.97 2.28 -7.99
CA PRO A 251 19.16 3.13 -8.11
C PRO A 251 19.94 3.25 -6.80
N PHE A 252 19.26 3.23 -5.65
CA PHE A 252 19.90 3.28 -4.33
C PHE A 252 20.66 1.98 -4.02
N LEU A 253 20.12 0.82 -4.42
CA LEU A 253 20.82 -0.46 -4.28
C LEU A 253 22.05 -0.57 -5.17
N PHE A 254 22.02 -0.04 -6.40
CA PHE A 254 23.21 0.00 -7.25
C PHE A 254 24.31 0.89 -6.65
N LEU A 255 23.95 2.04 -6.09
CA LEU A 255 24.90 2.88 -5.36
C LEU A 255 25.43 2.19 -4.10
N TYR A 256 24.56 1.49 -3.35
CA TYR A 256 24.92 0.70 -2.18
C TYR A 256 25.97 -0.37 -2.52
N LYS A 257 25.77 -1.08 -3.62
CA LYS A 257 26.62 -2.20 -4.07
C LYS A 257 27.67 -1.81 -5.12
N ARG A 258 28.04 -0.52 -5.20
CA ARG A 258 28.92 0.02 -6.26
C ARG A 258 30.25 -0.70 -6.46
N GLN A 259 30.76 -1.40 -5.44
CA GLN A 259 32.01 -2.17 -5.52
C GLN A 259 31.90 -3.41 -6.43
N ASN A 260 30.72 -4.02 -6.54
CA ASN A 260 30.45 -5.23 -7.33
C ASN A 260 29.47 -4.95 -8.50
N LEU A 261 29.38 -3.69 -8.92
CA LEU A 261 28.31 -3.19 -9.78
C LEU A 261 28.22 -3.92 -11.12
N TYR A 262 29.35 -4.27 -11.74
CA TYR A 262 29.36 -4.93 -13.05
C TYR A 262 28.64 -6.29 -13.04
N ASP A 263 28.97 -7.17 -12.10
CA ASP A 263 28.33 -8.50 -12.00
C ASP A 263 26.85 -8.39 -11.65
N ILE A 264 26.50 -7.42 -10.80
CA ILE A 264 25.12 -7.12 -10.41
C ILE A 264 24.32 -6.62 -11.61
N LEU A 265 24.83 -5.62 -12.34
CA LEU A 265 24.17 -5.07 -13.53
C LEU A 265 24.03 -6.12 -14.62
N LYS A 266 25.08 -6.91 -14.87
CA LYS A 266 25.04 -7.96 -15.90
C LYS A 266 23.95 -8.99 -15.58
N SER A 267 23.89 -9.50 -14.36
CA SER A 267 22.86 -10.49 -14.00
C SER A 267 21.47 -9.86 -13.92
N PHE A 268 21.35 -8.63 -13.43
CA PHE A 268 20.11 -7.86 -13.41
C PHE A 268 19.52 -7.69 -14.81
N LEU A 269 20.30 -7.16 -15.76
CA LEU A 269 19.86 -6.95 -17.14
C LEU A 269 19.50 -8.28 -17.83
N THR A 270 20.31 -9.32 -17.63
CA THR A 270 20.03 -10.66 -18.19
C THR A 270 18.69 -11.19 -17.67
N SER A 271 18.44 -11.10 -16.36
CA SER A 271 17.19 -11.56 -15.75
C SER A 271 15.98 -10.71 -16.15
N ILE A 272 16.12 -9.39 -16.26
CA ILE A 272 15.04 -8.53 -16.77
C ILE A 272 14.66 -8.93 -18.19
N ILE A 273 15.64 -9.17 -19.06
CA ILE A 273 15.39 -9.63 -20.43
C ILE A 273 14.59 -10.93 -20.41
N ILE A 274 14.97 -11.91 -19.59
CA ILE A 274 14.28 -13.20 -19.50
C ILE A 274 12.81 -13.03 -19.12
N PHE A 275 12.50 -12.21 -18.12
CA PHE A 275 11.12 -12.08 -17.63
C PHE A 275 10.25 -11.14 -18.46
N ASN A 276 10.82 -10.05 -19.01
CA ASN A 276 10.05 -8.96 -19.61
C ASN A 276 10.06 -9.00 -21.14
N LEU A 277 11.17 -9.41 -21.77
CA LEU A 277 11.29 -9.36 -23.23
C LEU A 277 10.22 -10.18 -23.97
N PRO A 278 9.81 -11.39 -23.50
CA PRO A 278 8.76 -12.14 -24.20
C PRO A 278 7.45 -11.36 -24.35
N PHE A 279 7.05 -10.62 -23.31
CA PHE A 279 5.81 -9.85 -23.30
C PHE A 279 5.95 -8.53 -24.05
N PHE A 280 7.12 -7.89 -23.94
CA PHE A 280 7.44 -6.72 -24.77
C PHE A 280 7.41 -7.07 -26.25
N MET A 281 7.96 -8.21 -26.67
CA MET A 281 7.93 -8.66 -28.07
C MET A 281 6.53 -9.08 -28.52
N TRP A 282 5.68 -9.58 -27.62
CA TRP A 282 4.31 -9.96 -27.95
C TRP A 282 3.47 -8.74 -28.31
N ASN A 283 3.50 -7.70 -27.47
CA ASN A 283 2.84 -6.43 -27.75
C ASN A 283 3.55 -5.27 -27.04
N PRO A 284 4.42 -4.51 -27.75
CA PRO A 284 5.17 -3.42 -27.14
C PRO A 284 4.27 -2.32 -26.57
N HIS A 285 3.19 -1.97 -27.27
CA HIS A 285 2.29 -0.90 -26.83
C HIS A 285 1.58 -1.27 -25.53
N ALA A 286 0.94 -2.44 -25.48
CA ALA A 286 0.23 -2.88 -24.29
C ALA A 286 1.18 -3.14 -23.11
N PHE A 287 2.40 -3.61 -23.38
CA PHE A 287 3.42 -3.79 -22.34
C PHE A 287 3.91 -2.46 -21.76
N LEU A 288 4.09 -1.43 -22.57
CA LEU A 288 4.56 -0.12 -22.09
C LEU A 288 3.55 0.57 -21.17
N ASP A 289 2.28 0.18 -21.21
CA ASP A 289 1.26 0.70 -20.29
C ASP A 289 1.57 0.35 -18.81
N ILE A 290 2.38 -0.68 -18.55
CA ILE A 290 2.92 -1.02 -17.20
C ILE A 290 3.77 0.13 -16.63
N ILE A 291 4.39 0.94 -17.49
CA ILE A 291 5.27 2.04 -17.07
C ILE A 291 4.46 3.31 -16.77
N THR A 292 3.17 3.33 -17.07
CA THR A 292 2.33 4.51 -16.84
C THR A 292 2.04 4.71 -15.35
N LEU A 293 2.05 5.97 -14.94
CA LEU A 293 1.65 6.35 -13.59
C LEU A 293 0.14 6.26 -13.48
N ASP A 294 -0.34 5.83 -12.32
CA ASP A 294 -1.76 5.57 -12.04
C ASP A 294 -2.60 6.85 -11.88
N GLN A 295 -2.36 7.88 -12.70
CA GLN A 295 -3.06 9.18 -12.66
C GLN A 295 -4.52 9.08 -13.12
N GLY A 296 -4.87 8.00 -13.82
CA GLY A 296 -6.22 7.76 -14.31
C GLY A 296 -7.16 7.14 -13.27
N THR A 297 -6.65 6.62 -12.15
CA THR A 297 -7.47 6.09 -11.07
C THR A 297 -7.90 7.15 -10.09
N ILE A 298 -9.00 6.86 -9.40
CA ILE A 298 -9.46 7.71 -8.32
C ILE A 298 -8.31 7.88 -7.31
N PRO A 299 -8.02 9.11 -6.87
CA PRO A 299 -7.04 9.31 -5.82
C PRO A 299 -7.53 8.58 -4.57
N VAL A 300 -6.63 7.84 -3.95
CA VAL A 300 -6.82 7.16 -2.67
C VAL A 300 -5.61 7.52 -1.84
N ALA A 301 -5.82 8.03 -0.63
CA ALA A 301 -4.72 8.36 0.27
C ALA A 301 -5.04 7.97 1.71
N VAL A 302 -4.28 7.01 2.21
CA VAL A 302 -4.15 6.73 3.65
C VAL A 302 -3.08 7.65 4.27
N THR A 303 -2.11 8.08 3.46
CA THR A 303 -0.97 8.93 3.83
C THR A 303 -0.47 9.68 2.59
N GLY A 304 0.49 10.60 2.73
CA GLY A 304 1.07 11.33 1.61
C GLY A 304 0.38 12.66 1.28
N PHE A 305 0.98 13.39 0.34
CA PHE A 305 0.53 14.72 -0.10
C PHE A 305 -0.85 14.69 -0.78
N THR A 306 -1.23 13.56 -1.37
CA THR A 306 -2.55 13.35 -2.01
C THR A 306 -3.72 13.55 -1.05
N ILE A 307 -3.50 13.37 0.27
CA ILE A 307 -4.52 13.68 1.28
C ILE A 307 -5.05 15.11 1.10
N PHE A 308 -4.19 16.08 0.80
CA PHE A 308 -4.60 17.47 0.66
C PHE A 308 -5.50 17.72 -0.56
N ASN A 309 -5.31 16.94 -1.63
CA ASN A 309 -6.16 17.00 -2.81
C ASN A 309 -7.51 16.30 -2.54
N LEU A 310 -7.48 15.18 -1.82
CA LEU A 310 -8.70 14.44 -1.43
C LEU A 310 -9.58 15.19 -0.44
N THR A 311 -8.99 15.82 0.57
CA THR A 311 -9.73 16.65 1.54
C THR A 311 -10.09 18.02 0.98
N THR A 312 -9.75 18.28 -0.29
CA THR A 312 -9.90 19.57 -0.98
C THR A 312 -9.17 20.75 -0.31
N LEU A 313 -8.30 20.51 0.67
CA LEU A 313 -7.53 21.53 1.39
C LEU A 313 -6.55 22.26 0.47
N LEU A 314 -5.91 21.52 -0.44
CA LEU A 314 -5.04 22.06 -1.49
C LEU A 314 -5.23 21.21 -2.74
N ASN A 315 -6.09 21.70 -3.63
CA ASN A 315 -6.34 21.01 -4.88
C ASN A 315 -5.28 21.34 -5.93
N VAL A 316 -4.68 20.32 -6.54
CA VAL A 316 -3.68 20.50 -7.61
C VAL A 316 -3.94 19.49 -8.73
N GLU A 317 -3.45 19.79 -9.92
CA GLU A 317 -3.62 18.91 -11.07
C GLU A 317 -2.79 17.61 -10.95
N PRO A 318 -3.24 16.48 -11.51
CA PRO A 318 -2.53 15.21 -11.41
C PRO A 318 -1.08 15.22 -11.91
N TRP A 319 -0.76 16.06 -12.91
CA TRP A 319 0.60 16.16 -13.45
C TRP A 319 1.60 16.70 -12.43
N PHE A 320 1.16 17.49 -11.45
CA PHE A 320 2.02 18.00 -10.38
C PHE A 320 2.66 16.84 -9.60
N PHE A 321 1.90 15.79 -9.29
CA PHE A 321 2.39 14.62 -8.57
C PHE A 321 3.47 13.86 -9.35
N THR A 322 3.32 13.75 -10.67
CA THR A 322 4.34 13.14 -11.54
C THR A 322 5.64 13.94 -11.52
N LEU A 323 5.55 15.27 -11.64
CA LEU A 323 6.72 16.14 -11.52
C LEU A 323 7.34 16.03 -10.12
N ALA A 324 6.52 16.05 -9.07
CA ALA A 324 6.98 15.99 -7.69
C ALA A 324 7.72 14.68 -7.39
N ILE A 325 7.21 13.52 -7.85
CA ILE A 325 7.92 12.24 -7.78
C ILE A 325 9.27 12.33 -8.47
N ALA A 326 9.34 12.89 -9.69
CA ALA A 326 10.58 12.97 -10.44
C ALA A 326 11.62 13.88 -9.73
N VAL A 327 11.19 15.05 -9.27
CA VAL A 327 12.04 16.02 -8.56
C VAL A 327 12.51 15.46 -7.21
N ILE A 328 11.62 14.89 -6.41
CA ILE A 328 11.96 14.30 -5.10
C ILE A 328 12.79 13.03 -5.26
N GLY A 329 12.54 12.22 -6.30
CA GLY A 329 13.39 11.08 -6.66
C GLY A 329 14.81 11.50 -7.00
N GLY A 330 14.96 12.51 -7.86
CA GLY A 330 16.26 13.09 -8.20
C GLY A 330 16.99 13.68 -6.98
N LEU A 331 16.28 14.47 -6.17
CA LEU A 331 16.80 15.02 -4.92
C LEU A 331 17.24 13.91 -3.95
N SER A 332 16.41 12.89 -3.76
CA SER A 332 16.68 11.75 -2.87
C SER A 332 17.93 11.00 -3.32
N LEU A 333 18.05 10.72 -4.62
CA LEU A 333 19.21 10.04 -5.18
C LEU A 333 20.48 10.89 -5.03
N TYR A 334 20.38 12.20 -5.27
CA TYR A 334 21.48 13.14 -5.07
C TYR A 334 21.93 13.19 -3.60
N ILE A 335 21.00 13.33 -2.65
CA ILE A 335 21.30 13.32 -1.21
C ILE A 335 21.97 12.00 -0.82
N TYR A 336 21.43 10.88 -1.26
CA TYR A 336 21.99 9.56 -0.98
C TYR A 336 23.40 9.40 -1.56
N PHE A 337 23.63 9.86 -2.77
CA PHE A 337 24.95 9.84 -3.40
C PHE A 337 25.96 10.71 -2.65
N ARG A 338 25.59 11.95 -2.31
CA ARG A 338 26.50 12.92 -1.64
C ARG A 338 26.81 12.53 -0.19
N LEU A 339 25.82 12.01 0.54
CA LEU A 339 25.94 11.60 1.94
C LEU A 339 26.15 10.10 2.11
N PHE A 340 26.45 9.37 1.04
CA PHE A 340 26.51 7.91 1.03
C PHE A 340 27.26 7.29 2.22
N PRO A 341 28.45 7.77 2.65
CA PRO A 341 29.16 7.18 3.78
C PRO A 341 28.37 7.22 5.11
N ALA A 342 27.52 8.22 5.32
CA ALA A 342 26.73 8.40 6.54
C ALA A 342 25.38 7.70 6.50
N ILE A 343 24.75 7.68 5.33
CA ILE A 343 23.34 7.27 5.21
C ILE A 343 23.14 6.03 4.34
N LYS A 344 24.21 5.30 3.99
CA LYS A 344 24.13 4.07 3.17
C LYS A 344 23.11 3.05 3.68
N GLU A 345 22.93 2.93 5.00
CA GLU A 345 21.99 1.96 5.59
C GLU A 345 20.54 2.51 5.69
N SER A 346 20.31 3.78 5.32
CA SER A 346 18.98 4.40 5.34
C SER A 346 18.28 4.35 3.98
N LEU A 347 18.75 3.52 3.05
CA LEU A 347 18.25 3.47 1.67
C LEU A 347 16.72 3.23 1.59
N TRP A 348 16.15 2.52 2.58
CA TRP A 348 14.73 2.20 2.68
C TRP A 348 13.80 3.40 2.86
N ILE A 349 14.32 4.54 3.33
CA ILE A 349 13.51 5.75 3.56
C ILE A 349 13.18 6.44 2.24
N PHE A 350 14.06 6.39 1.24
CA PHE A 350 13.89 7.17 0.01
C PHE A 350 12.66 6.77 -0.82
N PRO A 351 12.34 5.48 -1.02
CA PRO A 351 11.09 5.10 -1.66
C PRO A 351 9.85 5.68 -0.96
N MET A 352 9.82 5.69 0.37
CA MET A 352 8.71 6.29 1.13
C MET A 352 8.60 7.79 0.89
N LEU A 353 9.72 8.51 0.87
CA LEU A 353 9.74 9.95 0.58
C LEU A 353 9.26 10.25 -0.84
N ILE A 354 9.61 9.42 -1.81
CA ILE A 354 9.17 9.56 -3.20
C ILE A 354 7.66 9.27 -3.30
N LEU A 355 7.20 8.17 -2.71
CA LEU A 355 5.79 7.75 -2.72
C LEU A 355 4.88 8.71 -1.96
N TRP A 356 5.41 9.50 -1.02
CA TRP A 356 4.68 10.58 -0.37
C TRP A 356 4.06 11.57 -1.39
N PHE A 357 4.68 11.73 -2.56
CA PHE A 357 4.22 12.59 -3.65
C PHE A 357 3.50 11.82 -4.77
N SER A 358 3.07 10.58 -4.54
CA SER A 358 2.30 9.81 -5.51
C SER A 358 0.83 10.24 -5.55
N TRP A 359 0.25 10.35 -6.75
CA TRP A 359 -1.18 10.63 -6.97
C TRP A 359 -2.11 9.66 -6.22
N ARG A 360 -1.65 8.42 -6.04
CA ARG A 360 -2.35 7.38 -5.31
C ARG A 360 -1.39 6.75 -4.30
N THR A 361 -1.84 6.61 -3.05
CA THR A 361 -1.05 6.08 -1.94
C THR A 361 -1.83 5.00 -1.18
N LEU A 362 -1.51 3.75 -1.49
CA LEU A 362 -2.04 2.58 -0.77
C LEU A 362 -1.20 2.31 0.49
N THR A 363 -1.78 1.67 1.49
CA THR A 363 -1.10 1.40 2.77
C THR A 363 0.17 0.56 2.56
N GLU A 364 0.11 -0.46 1.71
CA GLU A 364 1.25 -1.32 1.36
C GLU A 364 2.45 -0.57 0.76
N TYR A 365 2.24 0.61 0.17
CA TYR A 365 3.32 1.43 -0.38
C TYR A 365 4.28 1.93 0.69
N PHE A 366 3.88 1.89 1.97
CA PHE A 366 4.67 2.41 3.09
C PHE A 366 5.08 1.34 4.10
N LEU A 367 4.38 0.20 4.18
CA LEU A 367 4.56 -0.77 5.26
C LEU A 367 5.78 -1.68 5.09
N PHE A 368 6.09 -2.07 3.85
CA PHE A 368 7.20 -3.01 3.61
C PHE A 368 8.59 -2.36 3.72
N TRP A 369 8.71 -1.04 3.65
CA TRP A 369 10.01 -0.37 3.78
C TRP A 369 10.56 -0.38 5.22
N PRO A 370 9.76 -0.09 6.26
CA PRO A 370 10.15 -0.35 7.64
C PRO A 370 10.55 -1.80 7.92
N GLU A 371 9.85 -2.77 7.33
CA GLU A 371 10.23 -4.20 7.42
C GLU A 371 11.66 -4.42 6.93
N LEU A 372 11.96 -3.91 5.74
CA LEU A 372 13.29 -4.01 5.13
C LEU A 372 14.37 -3.26 5.91
N MET A 373 14.00 -2.17 6.60
CA MET A 373 14.93 -1.38 7.43
C MET A 373 15.56 -2.21 8.56
N PHE A 374 14.84 -3.17 9.13
CA PHE A 374 15.40 -4.06 10.16
C PHE A 374 16.62 -4.85 9.65
N ILE A 375 16.66 -5.21 8.36
CA ILE A 375 17.80 -5.91 7.76
C ILE A 375 19.05 -5.04 7.84
N SER A 376 18.93 -3.74 7.52
CA SER A 376 20.03 -2.78 7.66
C SER A 376 20.43 -2.57 9.11
N ILE A 377 19.47 -2.48 10.04
CA ILE A 377 19.76 -2.35 11.47
C ILE A 377 20.64 -3.51 11.95
N PHE A 378 20.32 -4.74 11.58
CA PHE A 378 21.11 -5.89 11.99
C PHE A 378 22.49 -5.97 11.30
N ARG A 379 22.65 -5.37 10.13
CA ARG A 379 23.93 -5.35 9.39
C ARG A 379 24.78 -4.11 9.65
N LEU A 380 24.27 -3.12 10.38
CA LEU A 380 25.03 -1.93 10.77
C LEU A 380 26.28 -2.32 11.59
N ASP A 381 27.41 -1.77 11.17
CA ASP A 381 28.64 -1.79 11.96
C ASP A 381 28.69 -0.54 12.86
N TYR A 382 28.42 -0.74 14.14
CA TYR A 382 28.34 0.33 15.15
C TYR A 382 29.71 0.80 15.63
N THR A 383 30.78 0.11 15.26
CA THR A 383 32.16 0.46 15.66
C THR A 383 32.76 1.52 14.74
N ASN A 384 32.28 1.57 13.49
CA ASN A 384 32.73 2.52 12.50
C ASN A 384 32.17 3.92 12.79
N LYS A 385 33.02 4.80 13.36
CA LYS A 385 32.72 6.22 13.49
C LYS A 385 32.73 6.85 12.10
N ILE A 386 31.55 7.21 11.61
CA ILE A 386 31.42 7.90 10.33
C ILE A 386 31.77 9.37 10.55
N ASN A 387 32.86 9.83 9.94
CA ASN A 387 33.28 11.21 10.02
C ASN A 387 32.93 11.92 8.70
N ILE A 388 31.77 12.57 8.64
CA ILE A 388 31.41 13.46 7.54
C ILE A 388 31.55 14.90 8.01
N ASP A 389 32.36 15.67 7.29
CA ASP A 389 32.43 17.11 7.45
C ASP A 389 31.23 17.77 6.76
N ILE A 390 30.08 17.77 7.45
CA ILE A 390 28.84 18.38 6.97
C ILE A 390 29.06 19.86 6.66
N THR A 391 29.99 20.55 7.34
CA THR A 391 30.19 22.00 7.17
C THR A 391 30.63 22.36 5.75
N LYS A 392 31.40 21.49 5.09
CA LYS A 392 31.85 21.69 3.70
C LYS A 392 30.74 21.57 2.67
N ILE A 393 29.76 20.71 2.92
CA ILE A 393 28.65 20.43 1.99
C ILE A 393 27.34 21.08 2.41
N LYS A 394 27.26 21.69 3.60
CA LYS A 394 26.04 22.28 4.16
C LYS A 394 25.42 23.32 3.23
N ARG A 395 26.24 24.24 2.70
CA ARG A 395 25.76 25.30 1.80
C ARG A 395 25.18 24.73 0.51
N GLU A 396 25.85 23.73 -0.07
CA GLU A 396 25.39 23.01 -1.25
C GLU A 396 24.06 22.30 -0.99
N LEU A 397 23.98 21.50 0.08
CA LEU A 397 22.77 20.76 0.44
C LEU A 397 21.59 21.69 0.76
N VAL A 398 21.81 22.75 1.53
CA VAL A 398 20.77 23.74 1.84
C VAL A 398 20.34 24.45 0.55
N GLY A 399 21.27 24.84 -0.32
CA GLY A 399 20.94 25.47 -1.60
C GLY A 399 20.08 24.57 -2.49
N VAL A 400 20.42 23.29 -2.60
CA VAL A 400 19.63 22.31 -3.37
C VAL A 400 18.26 22.09 -2.73
N LEU A 401 18.18 21.90 -1.42
CA LEU A 401 16.90 21.71 -0.70
C LEU A 401 15.98 22.92 -0.85
N VAL A 402 16.50 24.14 -0.67
CA VAL A 402 15.74 25.38 -0.85
C VAL A 402 15.29 25.54 -2.29
N SER A 403 16.15 25.21 -3.26
CA SER A 403 15.79 25.29 -4.69
C SER A 403 14.67 24.32 -5.05
N VAL A 404 14.74 23.07 -4.56
CA VAL A 404 13.68 22.08 -4.77
C VAL A 404 12.39 22.49 -4.07
N LEU A 405 12.47 22.97 -2.83
CA LEU A 405 11.29 23.45 -2.09
C LEU A 405 10.63 24.63 -2.81
N PHE A 406 11.43 25.60 -3.28
CA PHE A 406 10.94 26.73 -4.05
C PHE A 406 10.29 26.28 -5.36
N LEU A 407 10.93 25.36 -6.09
CA LEU A 407 10.37 24.79 -7.32
C LEU A 407 9.02 24.11 -7.06
N LEU A 408 8.93 23.23 -6.06
CA LEU A 408 7.68 22.53 -5.75
C LEU A 408 6.60 23.48 -5.26
N ALA A 409 6.95 24.51 -4.48
CA ALA A 409 6.00 25.53 -4.04
C ALA A 409 5.50 26.38 -5.22
N ALA A 410 6.39 26.82 -6.11
CA ALA A 410 6.02 27.62 -7.28
C ALA A 410 5.15 26.82 -8.27
N VAL A 411 5.57 25.61 -8.61
CA VAL A 411 4.80 24.73 -9.50
C VAL A 411 3.49 24.28 -8.84
N GLY A 412 3.50 23.96 -7.56
CA GLY A 412 2.30 23.61 -6.80
C GLY A 412 1.31 24.77 -6.75
N GLY A 413 1.79 26.00 -6.52
CA GLY A 413 0.97 27.22 -6.56
C GLY A 413 0.38 27.47 -7.96
N TYR A 414 1.16 27.29 -9.01
CA TYR A 414 0.68 27.37 -10.40
C TYR A 414 -0.40 26.31 -10.68
N SER A 415 -0.12 25.04 -10.33
CA SER A 415 -1.05 23.92 -10.51
C SER A 415 -2.35 24.12 -9.72
N HIS A 416 -2.26 24.67 -8.51
CA HIS A 416 -3.44 25.02 -7.71
C HIS A 416 -4.27 26.14 -8.36
N ALA A 417 -3.62 27.23 -8.78
CA ALA A 417 -4.30 28.34 -9.45
C ALA A 417 -4.99 27.88 -10.74
N GLU A 418 -4.30 27.04 -11.52
CA GLU A 418 -4.85 26.41 -12.72
C GLU A 418 -6.07 25.53 -12.39
N TYR A 419 -5.94 24.65 -11.40
CA TYR A 419 -7.02 23.79 -10.95
C TYR A 419 -8.26 24.60 -10.55
N ILE A 420 -8.09 25.63 -9.72
CA ILE A 420 -9.23 26.46 -9.25
C ILE A 420 -9.86 27.25 -10.40
N ALA A 421 -9.05 27.81 -11.31
CA ALA A 421 -9.55 28.57 -12.44
C ALA A 421 -10.33 27.70 -13.45
N GLN A 422 -9.94 26.43 -13.59
CA GLN A 422 -10.55 25.51 -14.54
C GLN A 422 -11.64 24.61 -13.94
N ASN A 423 -11.75 24.53 -12.60
CA ASN A 423 -12.72 23.66 -11.94
C ASN A 423 -14.17 24.07 -12.30
N PRO A 424 -14.90 23.26 -13.08
CA PRO A 424 -16.19 23.67 -13.59
C PRO A 424 -17.33 23.25 -12.65
N ILE A 425 -17.08 22.45 -11.62
CA ILE A 425 -18.13 21.87 -10.77
C ILE A 425 -18.08 22.39 -9.34
N LYS A 426 -19.26 22.57 -8.76
CA LYS A 426 -19.43 22.85 -7.34
C LYS A 426 -20.71 22.20 -6.82
N ILE A 427 -20.60 21.40 -5.76
CA ILE A 427 -21.78 20.95 -5.00
C ILE A 427 -22.33 22.15 -4.25
N SER A 428 -23.58 22.53 -4.53
CA SER A 428 -24.27 23.60 -3.80
C SER A 428 -25.03 23.08 -2.59
N GLU A 429 -25.59 21.88 -2.69
CA GLU A 429 -26.43 21.29 -1.65
C GLU A 429 -26.41 19.76 -1.74
N VAL A 430 -26.56 19.10 -0.58
CA VAL A 430 -26.81 17.65 -0.48
C VAL A 430 -28.07 17.44 0.36
N ILE A 431 -29.05 16.74 -0.19
CA ILE A 431 -30.33 16.46 0.48
C ILE A 431 -30.38 14.97 0.81
N VAL A 432 -30.54 14.67 2.10
CA VAL A 432 -30.70 13.31 2.61
C VAL A 432 -32.19 13.04 2.87
N PRO A 433 -32.78 11.96 2.33
CA PRO A 433 -34.17 11.60 2.62
C PRO A 433 -34.40 11.39 4.13
N GLN A 434 -35.45 11.98 4.70
CA GLN A 434 -35.77 11.87 6.13
C GLN A 434 -36.00 10.41 6.57
N GLY A 435 -35.51 10.05 7.76
CA GLY A 435 -35.87 8.82 8.48
C GLY A 435 -35.23 7.51 8.01
N LYS A 436 -34.11 7.54 7.26
CA LYS A 436 -33.53 6.34 6.64
C LYS A 436 -32.05 6.13 6.95
N THR A 437 -31.73 5.73 8.17
CA THR A 437 -30.53 4.91 8.41
C THR A 437 -30.91 3.44 8.28
N PRO A 438 -30.20 2.63 7.48
CA PRO A 438 -29.02 2.99 6.70
C PRO A 438 -29.38 3.80 5.44
N ILE A 439 -28.59 4.82 5.13
CA ILE A 439 -28.77 5.71 3.98
C ILE A 439 -28.22 4.99 2.75
N ASN A 440 -29.07 4.81 1.76
CA ASN A 440 -28.73 4.17 0.49
C ASN A 440 -28.95 5.09 -0.72
N GLN A 441 -29.39 6.32 -0.49
CA GLN A 441 -29.68 7.30 -1.53
C GLN A 441 -29.53 8.73 -0.98
N VAL A 442 -28.96 9.62 -1.79
CA VAL A 442 -28.86 11.07 -1.54
C VAL A 442 -29.15 11.83 -2.84
N TYR A 443 -29.65 13.06 -2.71
CA TYR A 443 -29.79 13.99 -3.83
C TYR A 443 -28.69 15.04 -3.74
N ILE A 444 -28.02 15.30 -4.85
CA ILE A 444 -26.84 16.16 -4.91
C ILE A 444 -27.12 17.25 -5.92
N VAL A 445 -27.16 18.50 -5.47
CA VAL A 445 -27.36 19.66 -6.33
C VAL A 445 -25.98 20.14 -6.77
N VAL A 446 -25.68 20.00 -8.07
CA VAL A 446 -24.38 20.33 -8.67
C VAL A 446 -24.52 21.52 -9.61
N LYS A 447 -23.73 22.55 -9.36
CA LYS A 447 -23.60 23.73 -10.22
C LYS A 447 -22.43 23.57 -11.18
N ASN A 448 -22.68 23.82 -12.46
CA ASN A 448 -21.66 23.98 -13.49
C ASN A 448 -21.36 25.48 -13.67
N ASN A 449 -20.15 25.91 -13.33
CA ASN A 449 -19.68 27.29 -13.47
C ASN A 449 -18.98 27.57 -14.81
N ALA A 450 -18.81 26.55 -15.66
CA ALA A 450 -18.17 26.71 -16.95
C ALA A 450 -19.15 27.14 -18.06
N ASN A 451 -18.57 27.67 -19.13
CA ASN A 451 -19.27 28.03 -20.37
C ASN A 451 -19.52 26.82 -21.30
N TYR A 452 -19.13 25.62 -20.91
CA TYR A 452 -19.39 24.37 -21.61
C TYR A 452 -20.16 23.41 -20.72
N SER A 453 -20.85 22.45 -21.34
CA SER A 453 -21.58 21.42 -20.58
C SER A 453 -20.62 20.44 -19.90
N VAL A 454 -20.90 20.10 -18.65
CA VAL A 454 -20.15 19.15 -17.85
C VAL A 454 -20.88 17.81 -17.77
N ASN A 455 -20.15 16.70 -17.77
CA ASN A 455 -20.71 15.37 -17.52
C ASN A 455 -20.08 14.77 -16.26
N ILE A 456 -20.86 14.52 -15.22
CA ILE A 456 -20.33 13.91 -14.00
C ILE A 456 -19.83 12.51 -14.32
N THR A 457 -18.59 12.22 -13.92
CA THR A 457 -17.94 10.94 -14.20
C THR A 457 -18.10 9.95 -13.05
N LEU A 458 -18.10 10.44 -11.81
CA LEU A 458 -18.14 9.60 -10.61
C LEU A 458 -18.83 10.35 -9.46
N VAL A 459 -19.53 9.60 -8.62
CA VAL A 459 -20.00 10.07 -7.32
C VAL A 459 -19.49 9.12 -6.23
N ARG A 460 -18.85 9.69 -5.20
CA ARG A 460 -18.46 8.96 -3.99
C ARG A 460 -19.31 9.44 -2.81
N VAL A 461 -19.79 8.49 -2.04
CA VAL A 461 -20.51 8.75 -0.79
C VAL A 461 -19.86 7.87 0.26
N SER A 462 -19.00 8.47 1.08
CA SER A 462 -18.11 7.75 1.99
C SER A 462 -18.26 8.22 3.42
N VAL A 463 -18.30 7.27 4.35
CA VAL A 463 -17.99 7.60 5.75
C VAL A 463 -16.52 8.05 5.88
N PRO A 464 -16.18 8.86 6.90
CA PRO A 464 -14.79 9.20 7.18
C PRO A 464 -13.92 7.92 7.15
N ASN A 465 -12.84 7.95 6.36
CA ASN A 465 -11.88 6.85 6.18
C ASN A 465 -12.32 5.66 5.27
N SER A 466 -13.41 5.75 4.51
CA SER A 466 -13.78 4.71 3.52
C SER A 466 -13.62 5.18 2.08
N LEU A 467 -12.42 5.01 1.53
CA LEU A 467 -11.99 5.68 0.29
C LEU A 467 -12.55 5.08 -1.01
N ASN A 468 -13.23 3.93 -0.98
CA ASN A 468 -13.69 3.21 -2.18
C ASN A 468 -15.22 3.14 -2.34
N MET A 469 -15.98 3.97 -1.62
CA MET A 469 -17.45 3.97 -1.68
C MET A 469 -17.97 4.78 -2.88
N VAL A 470 -17.95 4.17 -4.05
CA VAL A 470 -18.55 4.71 -5.27
C VAL A 470 -20.02 4.30 -5.35
N TRP A 471 -20.90 5.27 -5.55
CA TRP A 471 -22.34 5.03 -5.71
C TRP A 471 -22.74 5.15 -7.19
N ASN A 472 -23.82 4.46 -7.56
CA ASN A 472 -24.47 4.70 -8.83
C ASN A 472 -25.12 6.09 -8.80
N PHE A 473 -25.31 6.71 -9.96
CA PHE A 473 -25.97 8.01 -10.03
C PHE A 473 -26.72 8.19 -11.34
N THR A 474 -27.68 9.13 -11.35
CA THR A 474 -28.35 9.56 -12.58
C THR A 474 -27.36 10.32 -13.45
N GLN A 475 -26.87 9.66 -14.52
CA GLN A 475 -25.96 10.28 -15.46
C GLN A 475 -26.67 11.40 -16.23
N GLU A 476 -26.24 12.62 -15.97
CA GLU A 476 -26.82 13.79 -16.62
C GLU A 476 -25.75 14.80 -17.00
N LYS A 477 -25.86 15.28 -18.24
CA LYS A 477 -25.07 16.41 -18.70
C LYS A 477 -25.63 17.68 -18.07
N ILE A 478 -24.78 18.43 -17.36
CA ILE A 478 -25.13 19.71 -16.73
C ILE A 478 -24.80 20.82 -17.74
N PRO A 479 -25.79 21.58 -18.25
CA PRO A 479 -25.56 22.68 -19.19
C PRO A 479 -24.62 23.77 -18.62
N PRO A 480 -24.04 24.62 -19.48
CA PRO A 480 -23.22 25.76 -19.03
C PRO A 480 -23.95 26.65 -18.03
N ASN A 481 -23.24 27.17 -17.02
CA ASN A 481 -23.77 28.14 -16.05
C ASN A 481 -25.10 27.75 -15.40
N SER A 482 -25.34 26.45 -15.22
CA SER A 482 -26.61 25.90 -14.74
C SER A 482 -26.40 25.00 -13.53
N THR A 483 -27.50 24.65 -12.87
CA THR A 483 -27.50 23.74 -11.73
C THR A 483 -28.40 22.55 -12.05
N LYS A 484 -27.99 21.36 -11.64
CA LYS A 484 -28.79 20.14 -11.81
C LYS A 484 -28.73 19.26 -10.58
N GLU A 485 -29.86 18.62 -10.28
CA GLU A 485 -29.95 17.63 -9.22
C GLU A 485 -29.55 16.26 -9.77
N LEU A 486 -28.69 15.56 -9.03
CA LEU A 486 -28.28 14.19 -9.31
C LEU A 486 -28.78 13.30 -8.18
N VAL A 487 -29.34 12.15 -8.52
CA VAL A 487 -29.67 11.12 -7.54
C VAL A 487 -28.50 10.17 -7.47
N ALA A 488 -27.82 10.08 -6.34
CA ALA A 488 -26.80 9.06 -6.07
C ALA A 488 -27.36 7.99 -5.15
N PHE A 489 -27.13 6.72 -5.47
CA PHE A 489 -27.71 5.59 -4.75
C PHE A 489 -26.82 4.34 -4.81
N THR A 490 -27.05 3.44 -3.86
CA THR A 490 -26.46 2.10 -3.85
C THR A 490 -27.50 1.04 -3.53
N ASN A 491 -27.45 -0.06 -4.28
CA ASN A 491 -28.22 -1.26 -3.98
C ASN A 491 -27.39 -2.28 -3.18
N ASN A 492 -26.10 -2.00 -2.96
CA ASN A 492 -25.21 -2.85 -2.20
C ASN A 492 -25.31 -2.48 -0.71
N PRO A 493 -25.83 -3.38 0.17
CA PRO A 493 -25.96 -3.10 1.60
C PRO A 493 -24.63 -2.71 2.27
N LYS A 494 -23.50 -3.24 1.78
CA LYS A 494 -22.15 -2.92 2.30
C LYS A 494 -21.72 -1.48 2.03
N LEU A 495 -22.34 -0.80 1.07
CA LEU A 495 -22.03 0.58 0.72
C LEU A 495 -23.03 1.58 1.31
N THR A 496 -23.98 1.12 2.12
CA THR A 496 -24.94 2.01 2.78
C THR A 496 -24.28 2.75 3.94
N ILE A 497 -24.70 4.00 4.20
CA ILE A 497 -24.16 4.82 5.28
C ILE A 497 -25.01 4.61 6.52
N ASN A 498 -24.40 4.08 7.59
CA ASN A 498 -25.04 3.87 8.88
C ASN A 498 -24.52 4.83 9.96
N THR A 499 -24.11 6.03 9.54
CA THR A 499 -23.57 7.10 10.39
C THR A 499 -24.31 8.40 10.13
N THR A 500 -24.24 9.32 11.10
CA THR A 500 -24.77 10.69 10.96
C THR A 500 -23.81 11.64 10.27
N GLU A 501 -22.57 11.21 10.03
CA GLU A 501 -21.52 12.00 9.38
C GLU A 501 -20.92 11.22 8.21
N PHE A 502 -20.91 11.85 7.02
CA PHE A 502 -20.29 11.31 5.82
C PHE A 502 -19.93 12.42 4.83
N THR A 503 -19.13 12.08 3.82
CA THR A 503 -18.66 12.97 2.76
C THR A 503 -19.26 12.54 1.43
N VAL A 504 -19.69 13.52 0.64
CA VAL A 504 -20.14 13.35 -0.74
C VAL A 504 -19.16 14.05 -1.66
N GLU A 505 -18.60 13.32 -2.62
CA GLU A 505 -17.70 13.86 -3.63
C GLU A 505 -18.28 13.63 -5.02
N VAL A 506 -18.23 14.66 -5.85
CA VAL A 506 -18.63 14.61 -7.26
C VAL A 506 -17.42 14.90 -8.13
N TYR A 507 -17.24 14.10 -9.17
CA TYR A 507 -16.10 14.19 -10.08
C TYR A 507 -16.51 14.65 -11.47
N TYR A 508 -15.68 15.51 -12.07
CA TYR A 508 -15.64 15.76 -13.50
C TYR A 508 -14.19 15.71 -13.97
N LYS A 509 -13.81 14.64 -14.68
CA LYS A 509 -12.38 14.34 -14.88
C LYS A 509 -11.69 14.38 -13.49
N TYR A 510 -10.47 14.91 -13.40
CA TYR A 510 -9.73 15.01 -12.14
C TYR A 510 -10.24 16.12 -11.20
N PHE A 511 -11.24 16.91 -11.59
CA PHE A 511 -11.85 17.90 -10.69
C PHE A 511 -12.78 17.22 -9.71
N ILE A 512 -12.62 17.58 -8.44
CA ILE A 512 -13.35 17.07 -7.29
C ILE A 512 -14.07 18.25 -6.63
N SER A 513 -15.36 18.07 -6.37
CA SER A 513 -16.08 18.90 -5.39
C SER A 513 -16.49 18.00 -4.23
N SER A 514 -16.04 18.31 -3.02
CA SER A 514 -16.38 17.61 -1.79
C SER A 514 -17.42 18.39 -0.98
N TYR A 515 -18.26 17.66 -0.25
CA TYR A 515 -19.26 18.21 0.66
C TYR A 515 -19.41 17.32 1.88
N LYS A 516 -19.33 17.90 3.09
CA LYS A 516 -19.48 17.14 4.34
C LYS A 516 -20.90 17.28 4.88
N VAL A 517 -21.53 16.15 5.17
CA VAL A 517 -22.93 16.05 5.56
C VAL A 517 -23.02 15.63 7.01
N TYR A 518 -23.74 16.42 7.81
CA TYR A 518 -24.06 16.13 9.21
C TYR A 518 -25.57 16.02 9.39
N ILE A 519 -26.06 14.84 9.76
CA ILE A 519 -27.47 14.58 10.02
C ILE A 519 -27.73 14.69 11.52
N ASN A 520 -28.51 15.69 11.93
CA ASN A 520 -29.08 15.76 13.27
C ASN A 520 -30.56 15.35 13.23
N GLU A 521 -31.12 14.91 14.37
CA GLU A 521 -32.48 14.36 14.53
C GLU A 521 -33.62 15.24 13.98
N SER A 522 -33.35 16.51 13.66
CA SER A 522 -34.33 17.46 13.15
C SER A 522 -33.83 18.34 11.98
N ASN A 523 -32.55 18.29 11.59
CA ASN A 523 -31.97 19.12 10.53
C ASN A 523 -30.72 18.49 9.90
N THR A 524 -30.58 18.59 8.58
CA THR A 524 -29.31 18.31 7.89
C THR A 524 -28.45 19.57 7.93
N THR A 525 -27.41 19.58 8.75
CA THR A 525 -26.40 20.65 8.73
C THR A 525 -25.37 20.34 7.66
N LEU A 526 -25.19 21.31 6.77
CA LEU A 526 -24.39 21.18 5.58
C LEU A 526 -23.13 22.04 5.73
N VAL A 527 -21.95 21.42 5.70
CA VAL A 527 -20.67 22.13 5.80
C VAL A 527 -19.88 21.90 4.50
N TYR A 528 -19.75 22.96 3.73
CA TYR A 528 -18.87 22.95 2.56
C TYR A 528 -17.41 22.92 3.03
N GLU A 529 -16.63 21.91 2.64
CA GLU A 529 -15.23 21.77 3.08
C GLU A 529 -14.31 22.88 2.56
N ASN A 530 -14.76 23.68 1.59
CA ASN A 530 -13.94 24.69 0.93
C ASN A 530 -14.14 26.12 1.46
N THR A 531 -14.11 26.31 2.79
CA THR A 531 -13.98 27.66 3.37
C THR A 531 -12.65 27.82 4.11
N THR A 532 -11.56 27.78 3.35
CA THR A 532 -10.53 28.79 3.58
C THR A 532 -11.07 30.12 3.03
N ASN A 533 -11.93 30.79 3.80
CA ASN A 533 -12.02 32.24 3.71
C ASN A 533 -10.68 32.79 4.23
N VAL A 534 -9.64 32.72 3.42
CA VAL A 534 -8.46 33.56 3.62
C VAL A 534 -8.83 34.92 3.04
N ASN A 535 -9.38 35.77 3.89
CA ASN A 535 -9.30 37.22 3.68
C ASN A 535 -7.84 37.66 3.81
#